data_AF-A0A2S2PL96-F1
#
_entry.id   AF-A0A2S2PL96-F1
#
_cell.length_a   1.000
_cell.length_b   1.000
_cell.length_c   1.000
_cell.angle_alpha   90.00
_cell.angle_beta   90.00
_cell.angle_gamma   90.00
#
_symmetry.space_group_name_H-M   'P 1'
#
loop_
_entity.id
_entity.type
_entity.pdbx_description
1 polymer ?
#
loop_
_entity_poly.entity_id
_entity_poly.type
_entity_poly.pdbx_seq_one_letter_code
_entity_poly.pdbx_strand_id
1 'polypeptide(L)'
;MAIFSQMLDVCVNNAWLNYRKDCHTFNHKHVMRLKEFRVNIAIALSLKNKARVGRKSKENYVPEDIKIRKKIAPRPIDDIRLDKFNHCPTIGKKGRCRLCKIGQTTFMCQKC
;
A
#
# COMPACT_ATOMS: atom_id res chain seq x y z
N MET A 1 21.59 7.67 -19.60
CA MET A 1 20.77 6.45 -19.74
C MET A 1 19.48 6.74 -20.51
N ALA A 2 19.56 7.15 -21.79
CA ALA A 2 18.38 7.60 -22.55
C ALA A 2 17.48 6.43 -23.02
N ILE A 3 18.09 5.32 -23.43
CA ILE A 3 17.37 4.15 -23.94
C ILE A 3 16.54 3.48 -22.84
N PHE A 4 17.10 3.36 -21.63
CA PHE A 4 16.39 2.76 -20.50
C PHE A 4 15.14 3.55 -20.09
N SER A 5 15.25 4.88 -20.00
CA SER A 5 14.09 5.72 -19.67
C SER A 5 13.02 5.67 -20.77
N GLN A 6 13.43 5.65 -22.04
CA GLN A 6 12.52 5.53 -23.18
C GLN A 6 11.79 4.17 -23.16
N MET A 7 12.50 3.08 -22.90
CA MET A 7 11.91 1.74 -22.80
C MET A 7 10.91 1.66 -21.64
N LEU A 8 11.23 2.26 -20.49
CA LEU A 8 10.30 2.38 -19.37
C LEU A 8 9.03 3.16 -19.75
N ASP A 9 9.16 4.29 -20.44
CA ASP A 9 8.01 5.08 -20.90
C ASP A 9 7.12 4.29 -21.86
N VAL A 10 7.71 3.55 -22.80
CA VAL A 10 6.98 2.66 -23.72
C VAL A 10 6.21 1.58 -22.93
N CYS A 11 6.87 0.91 -21.99
CA CYS A 11 6.24 -0.11 -21.14
C CYS A 11 5.06 0.46 -20.34
N VAL A 12 5.23 1.62 -19.71
CA VAL A 12 4.18 2.25 -18.89
C VAL A 12 2.99 2.69 -19.75
N ASN A 13 3.25 3.24 -20.93
CA ASN A 13 2.18 3.64 -21.85
C ASN A 13 1.41 2.42 -22.38
N ASN A 14 2.11 1.35 -22.75
CA ASN A 14 1.47 0.10 -23.19
C ASN A 14 0.64 -0.54 -22.08
N ALA A 15 1.14 -0.55 -20.84
CA ALA A 15 0.39 -1.03 -19.69
C ALA A 15 -0.90 -0.21 -19.44
N TRP A 16 -0.84 1.12 -19.61
CA TRP A 16 -2.02 1.98 -19.50
C TRP A 16 -3.05 1.71 -20.60
N LEU A 17 -2.61 1.48 -21.84
CA LEU A 17 -3.51 1.12 -22.94
C LEU A 17 -4.21 -0.22 -22.69
N ASN A 18 -3.50 -1.22 -22.17
CA ASN A 18 -4.11 -2.50 -21.78
C ASN A 18 -5.11 -2.30 -20.63
N TYR A 19 -4.74 -1.54 -19.60
CA TYR A 19 -5.67 -1.20 -18.51
C TYR A 19 -6.96 -0.54 -19.03
N ARG A 20 -6.87 0.37 -20.01
CA ARG A 20 -8.06 1.00 -20.62
C ARG A 20 -8.94 -0.01 -21.35
N LYS A 21 -8.33 -0.94 -22.08
CA LYS A 21 -9.06 -2.03 -22.77
C LYS A 21 -9.79 -2.88 -21.74
N ASP A 22 -9.11 -3.28 -20.66
CA ASP A 22 -9.70 -4.07 -19.60
C ASP A 22 -10.85 -3.32 -18.92
N CYS A 23 -10.69 -2.02 -18.63
CA CYS A 23 -11.78 -1.21 -18.08
C CYS A 23 -13.02 -1.17 -19.00
N HIS A 24 -12.82 -1.14 -20.33
CA HIS A 24 -13.92 -1.21 -21.28
C HIS A 24 -14.60 -2.59 -21.26
N THR A 25 -13.81 -3.67 -21.26
CA THR A 25 -14.31 -5.06 -21.21
C THR A 25 -15.10 -5.35 -19.93
N PHE A 26 -14.62 -4.87 -18.78
CA PHE A 26 -15.26 -5.08 -17.48
C PHE A 26 -16.28 -3.98 -17.12
N ASN A 27 -16.62 -3.10 -18.07
CA ASN A 27 -17.59 -2.01 -17.92
C ASN A 27 -17.33 -1.13 -16.68
N HIS A 28 -16.06 -0.85 -16.40
CA HIS A 28 -15.66 0.03 -15.30
C HIS A 28 -16.05 1.47 -15.62
N LYS A 29 -16.88 2.06 -14.74
CA LYS A 29 -17.41 3.43 -14.89
C LYS A 29 -16.34 4.54 -14.85
N HIS A 30 -15.16 4.25 -14.30
CA HIS A 30 -14.10 5.25 -14.12
C HIS A 30 -12.76 4.72 -14.61
N VAL A 31 -12.26 5.30 -15.69
CA VAL A 31 -10.95 5.00 -16.26
C VAL A 31 -9.96 6.06 -15.80
N MET A 32 -8.89 5.64 -15.11
CA MET A 32 -7.86 6.57 -14.62
C MET A 32 -7.12 7.26 -15.77
N ARG A 33 -6.76 8.53 -15.56
CA ARG A 33 -5.92 9.29 -16.50
C ARG A 33 -4.48 8.77 -16.45
N LEU A 34 -3.71 8.93 -17.55
CA LEU A 34 -2.32 8.47 -17.63
C LEU A 34 -1.43 9.01 -16.49
N LYS A 35 -1.64 10.27 -16.08
CA LYS A 35 -0.90 10.89 -14.98
C LYS A 35 -1.13 10.14 -13.66
N GLU A 36 -2.38 9.82 -13.34
CA GLU A 36 -2.75 9.09 -12.12
C GLU A 36 -2.19 7.67 -12.14
N PHE A 37 -2.26 7.02 -13.29
CA PHE A 37 -1.69 5.69 -13.50
C PHE A 37 -0.17 5.68 -13.25
N ARG A 38 0.58 6.66 -13.78
CA ARG A 38 2.02 6.82 -13.53
C ARG A 38 2.35 7.03 -12.05
N VAL A 39 1.58 7.88 -11.37
CA VAL A 39 1.76 8.13 -9.92
C VAL A 39 1.52 6.85 -9.11
N ASN A 40 0.47 6.10 -9.42
CA ASN A 40 0.15 4.85 -8.73
C ASN A 40 1.25 3.80 -8.90
N ILE A 41 1.80 3.65 -10.12
CA ILE A 41 2.96 2.78 -10.36
C ILE A 41 4.16 3.20 -9.50
N ALA A 42 4.48 4.50 -9.47
CA ALA A 42 5.60 5.01 -8.70
C ALA A 42 5.43 4.74 -7.19
N ILE A 43 4.22 4.93 -6.66
CA ILE A 43 3.89 4.62 -5.26
C ILE A 43 4.03 3.12 -4.99
N ALA A 44 3.43 2.27 -5.84
CA ALA A 44 3.46 0.82 -5.67
C ALA A 44 4.89 0.26 -5.66
N LEU A 45 5.72 0.71 -6.60
CA LEU A 45 7.13 0.29 -6.68
C LEU A 45 7.97 0.84 -5.52
N SER A 46 7.71 2.08 -5.08
CA SER A 46 8.43 2.70 -3.95
C SER A 46 8.09 2.05 -2.61
N LEU A 47 6.90 1.49 -2.45
CA LEU A 47 6.47 0.84 -1.21
C LEU A 47 6.99 -0.59 -1.07
N LYS A 48 7.41 -1.23 -2.17
CA LYS A 48 7.84 -2.63 -2.18
C LYS A 48 9.08 -2.90 -1.30
N ASN A 49 9.98 -1.91 -1.15
CA ASN A 49 11.30 -2.09 -0.53
C ASN A 49 11.60 -1.18 0.69
N LYS A 50 10.61 -0.52 1.31
CA LYS A 50 10.90 0.40 2.44
C LYS A 50 11.16 -0.34 3.76
N ALA A 51 12.36 -0.18 4.31
CA ALA A 51 12.68 -0.52 5.70
C ALA A 51 12.02 0.48 6.67
N ARG A 52 11.30 -0.03 7.68
CA ARG A 52 10.57 0.79 8.67
C ARG A 52 11.55 1.43 9.67
N VAL A 53 11.82 2.72 9.52
CA VAL A 53 12.55 3.54 10.51
C VAL A 53 11.60 3.91 11.64
N GLY A 54 11.96 3.62 12.89
CA GLY A 54 11.15 3.96 14.07
C GLY A 54 11.96 4.13 15.36
N ARG A 55 11.71 5.25 16.05
CA ARG A 55 12.28 5.72 17.32
C ARG A 55 11.52 5.11 18.52
N LYS A 56 12.23 4.73 19.59
CA LYS A 56 11.67 4.02 20.77
C LYS A 56 11.12 4.97 21.85
N SER A 57 9.99 4.64 22.49
CA SER A 57 9.87 4.73 23.96
C SER A 57 8.63 4.05 24.57
N LYS A 58 8.94 3.29 25.64
CA LYS A 58 8.28 2.90 26.90
C LYS A 58 6.79 2.45 26.96
N GLU A 59 6.62 1.46 27.84
CA GLU A 59 5.45 0.61 28.11
C GLU A 59 4.31 1.36 28.78
N ASN A 60 3.06 0.95 28.50
CA ASN A 60 1.95 0.93 29.45
C ASN A 60 0.79 0.06 28.91
N TYR A 61 0.13 -0.63 29.85
CA TYR A 61 -1.03 -1.52 29.71
C TYR A 61 -2.29 -0.79 29.20
N VAL A 62 -3.20 -1.49 28.50
CA VAL A 62 -4.33 -0.88 27.78
C VAL A 62 -5.61 -1.72 27.88
N PRO A 63 -6.71 -1.16 28.45
CA PRO A 63 -8.03 -1.80 28.50
C PRO A 63 -8.76 -1.83 27.15
N GLU A 64 -9.79 -2.68 27.06
CA GLU A 64 -10.39 -3.20 25.81
C GLU A 64 -11.27 -2.24 24.97
N ASP A 65 -11.67 -1.07 25.47
CA ASP A 65 -12.67 -0.22 24.77
C ASP A 65 -12.12 0.94 23.94
N ILE A 66 -11.05 0.71 23.17
CA ILE A 66 -10.40 1.81 22.46
C ILE A 66 -10.15 1.56 20.97
N LYS A 67 -11.21 1.32 20.20
CA LYS A 67 -11.15 1.34 18.73
C LYS A 67 -10.90 2.75 18.21
N ILE A 68 -9.87 2.91 17.38
CA ILE A 68 -9.48 4.20 16.76
C ILE A 68 -10.46 4.54 15.62
N ARG A 69 -11.06 5.75 15.63
CA ARG A 69 -11.96 6.23 14.55
C ARG A 69 -11.25 6.79 13.30
N LYS A 70 -9.96 7.14 13.37
CA LYS A 70 -9.16 7.71 12.26
C LYS A 70 -7.96 6.85 11.91
N LYS A 71 -7.77 6.52 10.62
CA LYS A 71 -6.64 5.71 10.15
C LYS A 71 -5.32 6.46 10.40
N ILE A 72 -4.49 5.95 11.31
CA ILE A 72 -3.19 6.54 11.70
C ILE A 72 -2.16 6.44 10.55
N ALA A 73 -2.35 5.51 9.61
CA ALA A 73 -1.44 5.27 8.49
C ALA A 73 -2.20 5.33 7.15
N PRO A 74 -1.54 5.80 6.07
CA PRO A 74 -2.12 5.74 4.73
C PRO A 74 -2.42 4.29 4.36
N ARG A 75 -3.59 4.06 3.76
CA ARG A 75 -3.97 2.73 3.26
C ARG A 75 -3.07 2.38 2.08
N PRO A 76 -2.55 1.15 1.98
CA PRO A 76 -1.96 0.66 0.73
C PRO A 76 -2.97 0.76 -0.42
N ILE A 77 -2.45 0.84 -1.64
CA ILE A 77 -3.27 0.84 -2.85
C ILE A 77 -4.13 -0.42 -2.93
N ASP A 78 -5.31 -0.30 -3.56
CA ASP A 78 -6.28 -1.39 -3.58
C ASP A 78 -5.75 -2.65 -4.26
N ASP A 79 -4.88 -2.53 -5.28
CA ASP A 79 -4.25 -3.68 -5.94
C ASP A 79 -3.44 -4.54 -4.96
N ILE A 80 -2.63 -3.91 -4.09
CA ILE A 80 -1.83 -4.63 -3.07
C ILE A 80 -2.73 -5.20 -1.98
N ARG A 81 -3.81 -4.49 -1.65
CA ARG A 81 -4.75 -4.86 -0.58
C ARG A 81 -5.70 -5.98 -1.00
N LEU A 82 -6.06 -6.05 -2.28
CA LEU A 82 -7.05 -6.97 -2.84
C LEU A 82 -6.42 -8.01 -3.78
N ASP A 83 -5.10 -8.20 -3.72
CA ASP A 83 -4.30 -9.14 -4.51
C ASP A 83 -4.70 -10.64 -4.33
N LYS A 84 -5.79 -10.94 -3.62
CA LYS A 84 -6.30 -12.29 -3.27
C LYS A 84 -5.30 -13.21 -2.53
N PHE A 85 -4.04 -12.82 -2.39
CA PHE A 85 -3.09 -13.44 -1.51
C PHE A 85 -3.43 -13.07 -0.06
N ASN A 86 -3.52 -14.08 0.80
CA ASN A 86 -3.78 -13.89 2.22
C ASN A 86 -2.75 -12.93 2.85
N HIS A 87 -3.23 -12.09 3.77
CA HIS A 87 -2.38 -11.23 4.59
C HIS A 87 -1.82 -12.04 5.75
N CYS A 88 -0.65 -12.64 5.56
CA CYS A 88 0.00 -13.35 6.66
C CYS A 88 0.63 -12.33 7.63
N PRO A 89 0.25 -12.33 8.92
CA PRO A 89 0.91 -11.50 9.90
C PRO A 89 2.34 -12.00 10.12
N THR A 90 3.27 -11.07 10.18
CA THR A 90 4.68 -11.35 10.49
C THR A 90 5.03 -10.70 11.81
N ILE A 91 5.94 -11.35 12.56
CA ILE A 91 6.45 -10.81 13.82
C ILE A 91 7.49 -9.75 13.45
N GLY A 92 7.14 -8.49 13.68
CA GLY A 92 8.00 -7.33 13.47
C GLY A 92 8.42 -6.69 14.78
N LYS A 93 8.96 -5.48 14.67
CA LYS A 93 9.30 -4.66 15.84
C LYS A 93 8.02 -4.21 16.54
N LYS A 94 8.03 -4.20 17.88
CA LYS A 94 6.94 -3.70 18.71
C LYS A 94 6.55 -2.28 18.28
N GLY A 95 5.29 -2.07 17.92
CA GLY A 95 4.76 -0.79 17.47
C GLY A 95 3.35 -0.53 18.00
N ARG A 96 2.79 0.65 17.72
CA ARG A 96 1.40 0.97 18.09
C ARG A 96 0.42 0.14 17.25
N CYS A 97 -0.53 -0.51 17.91
CA CYS A 97 -1.62 -1.20 17.25
C CYS A 97 -2.42 -0.20 16.41
N ARG A 98 -2.68 -0.52 15.13
CA ARG A 98 -3.53 0.32 14.28
C ARG A 98 -5.02 0.23 14.62
N LEU A 99 -5.41 -0.76 15.43
CA LEU A 99 -6.80 -1.01 15.83
C LEU A 99 -7.11 -0.47 17.23
N CYS A 100 -6.12 -0.44 18.14
CA CYS A 100 -6.28 0.01 19.53
C CYS A 100 -5.62 1.39 19.74
N LYS A 101 -6.25 2.34 20.45
CA LYS A 101 -5.65 3.67 20.65
C LYS A 101 -4.35 3.64 21.46
N ILE A 102 -4.25 2.77 22.47
CA ILE A 102 -3.08 2.76 23.37
C ILE A 102 -2.24 1.48 23.15
N GLY A 103 -2.86 0.39 22.64
CA GLY A 103 -2.24 -0.94 22.59
C GLY A 103 -1.00 -1.02 21.70
N GLN A 104 -0.08 -1.91 22.05
CA GLN A 104 1.14 -2.20 21.28
C GLN A 104 1.04 -3.61 20.68
N THR A 105 1.49 -3.80 19.43
CA THR A 105 1.52 -5.11 18.76
C THR A 105 2.91 -5.39 18.18
N THR A 106 3.31 -6.65 18.19
CA THR A 106 4.47 -7.16 17.44
C THR A 106 4.06 -7.74 16.10
N PHE A 107 2.80 -8.16 15.95
CA PHE A 107 2.25 -8.61 14.68
C PHE A 107 2.00 -7.43 13.74
N MET A 108 2.52 -7.56 12.50
CA MET A 108 2.30 -6.61 11.43
C MET A 108 2.02 -7.31 10.10
N CYS A 109 1.12 -6.74 9.32
CA CYS A 109 0.96 -7.12 7.92
C CYS A 109 2.13 -6.51 7.10
N GLN A 110 2.72 -7.31 6.22
CA GLN A 110 3.76 -6.81 5.31
C GLN A 110 3.18 -5.95 4.19
N LYS A 111 1.95 -6.27 3.73
CA LYS A 111 1.24 -5.54 2.68
C LYS A 111 0.51 -4.29 3.17
N CYS A 112 0.15 -4.25 4.46
CA CYS A 112 -0.66 -3.19 5.08
C CYS A 112 0.04 -2.51 6.26
#